data_AF-A0A7H8K9I9-F1
#
_entry.id   AF-A0A7H8K9I9-F1
#
_cell.length_a   1.000
_cell.length_b   1.000
_cell.length_c   1.000
_cell.angle_alpha   90.00
_cell.angle_beta   90.00
_cell.angle_gamma   90.00
#
_symmetry.space_group_name_H-M   'P 1'
#
loop_
_entity.id
_entity.type
_entity.pdbx_description
1 polymer ?
#
loop_
_entity_poly.entity_id
_entity_poly.type
_entity_poly.pdbx_seq_one_letter_code
_entity_poly.pdbx_strand_id
1 'polypeptide(L)'
;MHAGQPPEFLSQFDDTPQHLPQMTATLDRTVGGFPPSFDHDSQHPVPEEAPMPETIEKLTVFDLARPATNQLAQGFFQWCVVAPDLHAKCAELEKVYGPAGFWILENAPLLATTLRGEPIDLRVDMALGYIGDVNIEVISPRPEGDPNLYTEFLDERPAGGFHHLGFQVYDFDAAAADLAAVFGPVEQAGDFSTGGSRFAYFDSRPLTGIYTEILWFDNGTIANMASLRAGNPPSVQGDRP
;
A
#
# COMPACT_ATOMS: atom_id res chain seq x y z
N MET A 1 -26.46 12.32 -45.34
CA MET A 1 -27.38 11.70 -44.35
C MET A 1 -26.62 11.64 -43.04
N HIS A 2 -27.30 12.02 -41.96
CA HIS A 2 -26.82 12.66 -40.73
C HIS A 2 -25.57 12.09 -40.02
N ALA A 3 -24.66 13.02 -39.73
CA ALA A 3 -23.82 13.03 -38.53
C ALA A 3 -24.68 13.46 -37.32
N GLY A 4 -24.52 12.80 -36.17
CA GLY A 4 -25.20 13.14 -34.92
C GLY A 4 -24.30 13.98 -34.01
N GLN A 5 -24.70 15.22 -33.75
CA GLN A 5 -24.14 16.07 -32.69
C GLN A 5 -24.64 15.59 -31.32
N PRO A 6 -23.85 15.78 -30.23
CA PRO A 6 -24.36 15.67 -28.87
C PRO A 6 -25.13 16.95 -28.47
N PRO A 7 -26.10 16.88 -27.54
CA PRO A 7 -26.90 18.03 -27.12
C PRO A 7 -26.13 18.97 -26.19
N GLU A 8 -26.18 20.27 -26.49
CA GLU A 8 -25.82 21.38 -25.61
C GLU A 8 -26.94 21.63 -24.59
N PHE A 9 -26.60 21.82 -23.32
CA PHE A 9 -27.47 22.45 -22.33
C PHE A 9 -26.68 23.46 -21.48
N LEU A 10 -26.95 24.73 -21.79
CA LEU A 10 -27.02 25.93 -20.95
C LEU A 10 -25.92 26.21 -19.91
N SER A 11 -25.15 27.24 -20.26
CA SER A 11 -24.39 28.14 -19.39
C SER A 11 -25.25 28.80 -18.32
N GLN A 12 -24.66 28.99 -17.14
CA GLN A 12 -24.75 30.18 -16.28
C GLN A 12 -24.14 29.86 -14.91
N PHE A 13 -22.89 30.24 -14.66
CA PHE A 13 -22.48 30.82 -13.38
C PHE A 13 -21.30 31.76 -13.62
N ASP A 14 -21.43 32.96 -13.05
CA ASP A 14 -20.64 34.17 -13.27
C ASP A 14 -19.15 34.03 -12.95
N ASP A 15 -18.34 34.56 -13.87
CA ASP A 15 -17.03 35.13 -13.58
C ASP A 15 -17.22 36.49 -12.88
N THR A 16 -16.89 36.57 -11.59
CA THR A 16 -16.53 37.86 -10.98
C THR A 16 -15.44 37.63 -9.92
N PRO A 17 -14.27 38.29 -10.03
CA PRO A 17 -13.16 38.10 -9.11
C PRO A 17 -13.42 38.85 -7.79
N GLN A 18 -13.48 38.13 -6.67
CA GLN A 18 -13.53 38.75 -5.35
C GLN A 18 -12.10 39.02 -4.86
N HIS A 19 -11.83 40.31 -4.64
CA HIS A 19 -10.63 40.86 -4.03
C HIS A 19 -10.26 40.16 -2.70
N LEU A 20 -9.06 39.54 -2.66
CA LEU A 20 -8.36 39.22 -1.42
C LEU A 20 -7.41 40.38 -1.08
N PRO A 21 -7.51 40.99 0.13
CA PRO A 21 -6.56 42.01 0.54
C PRO A 21 -5.20 41.38 0.88
N GLN A 22 -4.13 41.99 0.35
CA GLN A 22 -2.76 41.69 0.72
C GLN A 22 -2.51 42.06 2.18
N MET A 23 -1.98 41.12 2.97
CA MET A 23 -1.34 41.42 4.24
C MET A 23 0.13 41.04 4.18
N THR A 24 0.96 42.07 4.14
CA THR A 24 2.40 42.02 4.43
C THR A 24 2.61 41.62 5.89
N ALA A 25 3.30 40.51 6.13
CA ALA A 25 3.84 40.17 7.44
C ALA A 25 5.36 40.23 7.40
N THR A 26 5.90 41.19 8.15
CA THR A 26 7.31 41.39 8.45
C THR A 26 7.84 40.19 9.23
N LEU A 27 8.98 39.64 8.80
CA LEU A 27 9.75 38.66 9.57
C LEU A 27 10.39 39.34 10.79
N ASP A 28 10.02 38.90 11.99
CA ASP A 28 10.83 39.10 13.19
C ASP A 28 11.35 37.74 13.69
N ARG A 29 12.67 37.67 13.84
CA ARG A 29 13.41 36.51 14.34
C ARG A 29 13.65 36.72 15.83
N THR A 30 12.94 35.97 16.67
CA THR A 30 13.39 35.75 18.06
C THR A 30 13.24 34.29 18.46
N VAL A 31 14.20 33.87 19.27
CA VAL A 31 14.59 32.51 19.64
C VAL A 31 13.81 32.06 20.87
N GLY A 32 13.35 30.80 20.87
CA GLY A 32 13.18 29.96 22.07
C GLY A 32 12.01 30.27 23.01
N GLY A 33 10.98 29.42 22.98
CA GLY A 33 9.96 29.34 24.03
C GLY A 33 8.94 28.25 23.72
N PHE A 34 8.72 27.32 24.65
CA PHE A 34 7.61 26.35 24.62
C PHE A 34 6.25 27.09 24.46
N PRO A 35 5.26 26.53 23.76
CA PRO A 35 3.94 27.15 23.66
C PRO A 35 3.22 27.16 25.01
N PRO A 36 2.38 28.18 25.29
CA PRO A 36 1.62 28.29 26.54
C PRO A 36 0.51 27.25 26.61
N SER A 37 0.19 26.86 27.84
CA SER A 37 -0.91 25.97 28.20
C SER A 37 -2.25 26.44 27.62
N PHE A 38 -2.99 25.51 27.00
CA PHE A 38 -4.35 25.74 26.53
C PHE A 38 -5.29 25.96 27.73
N ASP A 39 -6.00 27.09 27.71
CA ASP A 39 -7.15 27.37 28.56
C ASP A 39 -8.28 26.40 28.23
N HIS A 40 -8.85 25.78 29.26
CA HIS A 40 -9.80 24.69 29.17
C HIS A 40 -11.17 25.16 29.67
N ASP A 41 -11.85 26.06 28.95
CA ASP A 41 -13.24 26.43 29.32
C ASP A 41 -14.11 27.01 28.20
N SER A 42 -14.15 26.34 27.05
CA SER A 42 -15.20 26.55 26.03
C SER A 42 -15.96 25.25 25.79
N GLN A 43 -17.08 25.11 26.49
CA GLN A 43 -18.01 24.00 26.40
C GLN A 43 -18.76 24.02 25.05
N HIS A 44 -18.17 23.42 24.02
CA HIS A 44 -18.92 22.84 22.93
C HIS A 44 -19.24 21.38 23.29
N PRO A 45 -20.49 20.91 23.17
CA PRO A 45 -20.79 19.50 23.41
C PRO A 45 -20.06 18.67 22.35
N VAL A 46 -19.08 17.89 22.81
CA VAL A 46 -18.46 16.82 22.03
C VAL A 46 -19.60 15.85 21.66
N PRO A 47 -19.81 15.51 20.37
CA PRO A 47 -20.74 14.46 20.02
C PRO A 47 -20.31 13.20 20.78
N GLU A 48 -21.23 12.62 21.55
CA GLU A 48 -21.00 11.38 22.29
C GLU A 48 -20.52 10.32 21.28
N GLU A 49 -19.21 10.03 21.32
CA GLU A 49 -18.63 8.92 20.58
C GLU A 49 -19.39 7.67 21.01
N ALA A 50 -20.10 7.05 20.07
CA ALA A 50 -20.70 5.76 20.31
C ALA A 50 -19.58 4.84 20.86
N PRO A 51 -19.76 4.21 22.04
CA PRO A 51 -18.70 3.44 22.63
C PRO A 51 -18.32 2.33 21.66
N MET A 52 -17.08 2.37 21.19
CA MET A 52 -16.42 1.22 20.59
C MET A 52 -16.60 0.06 21.58
N PRO A 53 -17.14 -1.10 21.17
CA PRO A 53 -17.37 -2.19 22.11
C PRO A 53 -16.01 -2.63 22.72
N GLU A 54 -15.80 -2.25 23.98
CA GLU A 54 -14.67 -2.67 24.80
C GLU A 54 -14.85 -4.13 25.20
N THR A 55 -14.52 -5.05 24.31
CA THR A 55 -14.23 -6.43 24.69
C THR A 55 -13.15 -6.98 23.77
N ILE A 56 -11.88 -6.76 24.12
CA ILE A 56 -10.88 -7.77 23.80
C ILE A 56 -11.09 -8.90 24.83
N GLU A 57 -12.09 -9.74 24.57
CA GLU A 57 -12.25 -10.99 25.31
C GLU A 57 -10.98 -11.82 25.15
N LYS A 58 -10.51 -12.44 26.24
CA LYS A 58 -9.43 -13.42 26.17
C LYS A 58 -9.94 -14.64 25.40
N LEU A 59 -9.65 -14.66 24.11
CA LEU A 59 -10.01 -15.76 23.21
C LEU A 59 -9.42 -17.08 23.73
N THR A 60 -10.24 -18.11 23.80
CA THR A 60 -9.78 -19.48 24.09
C THR A 60 -9.18 -20.11 22.82
N VAL A 61 -8.49 -21.25 22.98
CA VAL A 61 -8.04 -22.05 21.82
C VAL A 61 -9.19 -22.46 20.88
N PHE A 62 -10.43 -22.53 21.40
CA PHE A 62 -11.62 -22.84 20.62
C PHE A 62 -12.14 -21.61 19.87
N ASP A 63 -11.96 -20.40 20.41
CA ASP A 63 -12.30 -19.14 19.74
C ASP A 63 -11.30 -18.80 18.62
N LEU A 64 -10.02 -19.13 18.80
CA LEU A 64 -8.97 -19.02 17.79
C LEU A 64 -9.10 -20.05 16.65
N ALA A 65 -9.89 -21.10 16.86
CA ALA A 65 -10.19 -22.13 15.85
C ALA A 65 -11.45 -21.80 15.01
N ARG A 66 -12.08 -20.64 15.23
CA ARG A 66 -13.22 -20.21 14.41
C ARG A 66 -12.79 -20.00 12.95
N PRO A 67 -13.62 -20.40 11.97
CA PRO A 67 -13.40 -20.02 10.58
C PRO A 67 -13.32 -18.49 10.50
N ALA A 68 -12.32 -17.96 9.79
CA ALA A 68 -12.22 -16.52 9.65
C ALA A 68 -13.50 -15.94 9.05
N THR A 69 -13.98 -14.84 9.63
CA THR A 69 -15.20 -14.15 9.19
C THR A 69 -14.94 -13.18 8.04
N ASN A 70 -13.67 -12.90 7.74
CA ASN A 70 -13.21 -12.01 6.68
C ASN A 70 -12.09 -12.71 5.89
N GLN A 71 -12.11 -12.56 4.58
CA GLN A 71 -11.09 -13.07 3.67
C GLN A 71 -9.66 -12.65 4.04
N LEU A 72 -9.44 -11.44 4.58
CA LEU A 72 -8.12 -11.01 5.05
C LEU A 72 -7.61 -11.89 6.22
N ALA A 73 -8.49 -12.30 7.13
CA ALA A 73 -8.09 -13.11 8.27
C ALA A 73 -7.71 -14.56 7.89
N GLN A 74 -8.15 -15.05 6.71
CA GLN A 74 -7.66 -16.30 6.10
C GLN A 74 -6.48 -16.09 5.15
N GLY A 75 -6.34 -14.87 4.62
CA GLY A 75 -5.48 -14.55 3.50
C GLY A 75 -4.13 -13.95 3.87
N PHE A 76 -3.75 -13.87 5.16
CA PHE A 76 -2.45 -13.30 5.51
C PHE A 76 -1.33 -14.08 4.81
N PHE A 77 -0.59 -13.38 3.94
CA PHE A 77 0.29 -13.99 2.97
C PHE A 77 1.72 -13.49 3.10
N GLN A 78 1.88 -12.18 3.26
CA GLN A 78 3.15 -11.53 2.99
C GLN A 78 3.45 -10.45 4.02
N TRP A 79 4.70 -10.38 4.45
CA TRP A 79 5.29 -9.14 4.94
C TRP A 79 6.11 -8.53 3.81
N CYS A 80 6.22 -7.21 3.74
CA CYS A 80 7.13 -6.55 2.81
C CYS A 80 8.02 -5.53 3.52
N VAL A 81 9.30 -5.57 3.14
CA VAL A 81 10.30 -4.58 3.51
C VAL A 81 10.72 -3.80 2.26
N VAL A 82 10.60 -2.48 2.31
CA VAL A 82 11.20 -1.61 1.29
C VAL A 82 12.60 -1.25 1.72
N ALA A 83 13.56 -1.30 0.79
CA ALA A 83 14.95 -0.98 1.05
C ALA A 83 15.58 -0.21 -0.11
N PRO A 84 16.59 0.65 0.15
CA PRO A 84 17.33 1.35 -0.90
C PRO A 84 18.28 0.43 -1.70
N ASP A 85 18.62 -0.73 -1.14
CA ASP A 85 19.45 -1.75 -1.78
C ASP A 85 18.81 -3.13 -1.54
N LEU A 86 18.30 -3.72 -2.62
CA LEU A 86 17.63 -5.02 -2.60
C LEU A 86 18.56 -6.13 -2.11
N HIS A 87 19.76 -6.22 -2.66
CA HIS A 87 20.69 -7.32 -2.40
C HIS A 87 21.26 -7.26 -0.99
N ALA A 88 21.63 -6.08 -0.52
CA ALA A 88 22.07 -5.89 0.85
C ALA A 88 20.97 -6.28 1.84
N LYS A 89 19.72 -5.90 1.57
CA LYS A 89 18.59 -6.27 2.44
C LYS A 89 18.31 -7.77 2.42
N CYS A 90 18.34 -8.41 1.25
CA CYS A 90 18.19 -9.86 1.14
C CYS A 90 19.27 -10.59 1.95
N ALA A 91 20.54 -10.18 1.84
CA ALA A 91 21.64 -10.77 2.59
C ALA A 91 21.49 -10.60 4.11
N GLU A 92 20.98 -9.45 4.58
CA GLU A 92 20.66 -9.25 5.99
C GLU A 92 19.54 -10.19 6.47
N LEU A 93 18.46 -10.32 5.69
CA LEU A 93 17.34 -11.17 6.02
C LEU A 93 17.72 -12.67 6.00
N GLU A 94 18.51 -13.09 5.01
CA GLU A 94 19.13 -14.43 4.96
C GLU A 94 19.94 -14.71 6.22
N LYS A 95 20.80 -13.77 6.61
CA LYS A 95 21.67 -13.95 7.78
C LYS A 95 20.88 -14.04 9.09
N VAL A 96 19.80 -13.27 9.24
CA VAL A 96 19.04 -13.17 10.50
C VAL A 96 17.96 -14.24 10.61
N TYR A 97 17.20 -14.46 9.55
CA TYR A 97 16.01 -15.31 9.55
C TYR A 97 16.20 -16.64 8.82
N GLY A 98 17.28 -16.79 8.06
CA GLY A 98 17.63 -18.04 7.37
C GLY A 98 16.71 -18.49 6.23
N PRO A 99 16.03 -17.63 5.44
CA PRO A 99 15.42 -18.11 4.19
C PRO A 99 16.48 -18.79 3.32
N ALA A 100 16.07 -19.82 2.58
CA ALA A 100 16.97 -20.59 1.71
C ALA A 100 17.53 -19.77 0.53
N GLY A 101 16.90 -18.64 0.25
CA GLY A 101 17.26 -17.68 -0.79
C GLY A 101 16.05 -16.87 -1.22
N PHE A 102 16.28 -15.93 -2.14
CA PHE A 102 15.25 -15.10 -2.75
C PHE A 102 15.15 -15.36 -4.26
N TRP A 103 13.92 -15.42 -4.77
CA TRP A 103 13.65 -15.28 -6.19
C TRP A 103 13.62 -13.80 -6.54
N ILE A 104 14.62 -13.34 -7.31
CA ILE A 104 14.81 -11.95 -7.66
C ILE A 104 14.21 -11.67 -9.05
N LEU A 105 13.41 -10.61 -9.10
CA LEU A 105 12.80 -10.05 -10.29
C LEU A 105 13.36 -8.64 -10.49
N GLU A 106 14.39 -8.54 -11.32
CA GLU A 106 14.91 -7.23 -11.73
C GLU A 106 13.91 -6.56 -12.66
N ASN A 107 13.58 -5.29 -12.38
CA ASN A 107 12.55 -4.53 -13.08
C ASN A 107 11.26 -5.36 -13.26
N ALA A 108 10.63 -5.68 -12.13
CA ALA A 108 9.46 -6.55 -12.07
C ALA A 108 8.41 -6.16 -13.12
N PRO A 109 7.75 -7.14 -13.78
CA PRO A 109 6.85 -6.90 -14.91
C PRO A 109 5.48 -6.40 -14.44
N LEU A 110 5.45 -5.18 -13.88
CA LEU A 110 4.25 -4.50 -13.41
C LEU A 110 3.58 -3.76 -14.56
N LEU A 111 2.25 -3.83 -14.61
CA LEU A 111 1.42 -3.26 -15.68
C LEU A 111 0.26 -2.48 -15.06
N ALA A 112 -0.31 -1.54 -15.83
CA ALA A 112 -1.49 -0.77 -15.44
C ALA A 112 -1.36 -0.11 -14.05
N THR A 113 -0.15 0.32 -13.70
CA THR A 113 0.15 0.85 -12.37
C THR A 113 -0.37 2.27 -12.19
N THR A 114 -0.95 2.54 -11.04
CA THR A 114 -1.52 3.84 -10.68
C THR A 114 -1.09 4.25 -9.28
N LEU A 115 -0.85 5.55 -9.07
CA LEU A 115 -0.65 6.19 -7.77
C LEU A 115 -1.78 7.20 -7.57
N ARG A 116 -2.61 6.98 -6.55
CA ARG A 116 -3.78 7.82 -6.21
C ARG A 116 -4.70 8.07 -7.40
N GLY A 117 -4.87 7.03 -8.23
CA GLY A 117 -5.70 7.06 -9.44
C GLY A 117 -4.99 7.53 -10.71
N GLU A 118 -3.80 8.12 -10.61
CA GLU A 118 -3.05 8.60 -11.77
C GLU A 118 -2.08 7.52 -12.29
N PRO A 119 -2.02 7.26 -13.61
CA PRO A 119 -1.08 6.29 -14.19
C PRO A 119 0.38 6.67 -13.93
N ILE A 120 1.21 5.68 -13.58
CA ILE A 120 2.66 5.85 -13.36
C ILE A 120 3.46 4.74 -14.06
N ASP A 121 4.68 5.06 -14.51
CA ASP A 121 5.70 4.07 -14.89
C ASP A 121 6.39 3.53 -13.63
N LEU A 122 5.76 2.55 -12.97
CA LEU A 122 6.30 1.94 -11.76
C LEU A 122 7.41 0.95 -12.08
N ARG A 123 8.63 1.27 -11.66
CA ARG A 123 9.81 0.41 -11.83
C ARG A 123 10.41 0.05 -10.49
N VAL A 124 10.45 -1.24 -10.20
CA VAL A 124 10.99 -1.77 -8.95
C VAL A 124 11.79 -3.05 -9.21
N ASP A 125 12.83 -3.26 -8.43
CA ASP A 125 13.38 -4.59 -8.25
C ASP A 125 12.68 -5.25 -7.05
N MET A 126 12.34 -6.52 -7.19
CA MET A 126 11.58 -7.27 -6.19
C MET A 126 12.28 -8.59 -5.87
N ALA A 127 12.27 -8.98 -4.61
CA ALA A 127 12.80 -10.26 -4.15
C ALA A 127 11.78 -10.97 -3.29
N LEU A 128 11.47 -12.22 -3.62
CA LEU A 128 10.47 -13.04 -2.94
C LEU A 128 11.14 -14.25 -2.28
N GLY A 129 10.91 -14.43 -0.99
CA GLY A 129 11.39 -15.58 -0.21
C GLY A 129 10.32 -16.08 0.76
N TYR A 130 10.68 -17.05 1.60
CA TYR A 130 9.78 -17.57 2.64
C TYR A 130 10.50 -17.74 3.98
N ILE A 131 9.79 -17.36 5.05
CA ILE A 131 10.15 -17.70 6.43
C ILE A 131 8.99 -18.54 6.99
N GLY A 132 9.22 -19.84 7.13
CA GLY A 132 8.15 -20.80 7.39
C GLY A 132 7.12 -20.76 6.25
N ASP A 133 5.89 -20.40 6.59
CA ASP A 133 4.76 -20.38 5.65
C ASP A 133 4.43 -18.97 5.13
N VAL A 134 5.13 -17.94 5.61
CA VAL A 134 4.89 -16.54 5.27
C VAL A 134 5.87 -16.10 4.19
N ASN A 135 5.35 -15.44 3.15
CA ASN A 135 6.19 -14.81 2.14
C ASN A 135 6.88 -13.58 2.72
N ILE A 136 8.19 -13.48 2.49
CA ILE A 136 8.98 -12.29 2.77
C ILE A 136 9.30 -11.64 1.43
N GLU A 137 8.80 -10.43 1.24
CA GLU A 137 9.10 -9.60 0.09
C GLU A 137 10.09 -8.49 0.45
N VAL A 138 11.03 -8.23 -0.46
CA VAL A 138 11.84 -7.03 -0.47
C VAL A 138 11.58 -6.26 -1.76
N ILE A 139 11.31 -4.97 -1.66
CA ILE A 139 11.15 -4.07 -2.80
C ILE A 139 12.19 -2.97 -2.74
N SER A 140 12.81 -2.68 -3.88
CA SER A 140 13.65 -1.50 -4.08
C SER A 140 13.16 -0.72 -5.31
N PRO A 141 12.68 0.53 -5.15
CA PRO A 141 12.28 1.34 -6.30
C PRO A 141 13.51 1.69 -7.15
N ARG A 142 13.32 1.74 -8.46
CA ARG A 142 14.36 2.11 -9.42
C ARG A 142 14.32 3.61 -9.72
N PRO A 143 15.47 4.26 -9.88
CA PRO A 143 15.53 5.70 -10.14
C PRO A 143 14.98 6.08 -11.53
N GLU A 144 14.85 5.14 -12.47
CA GLU A 144 14.25 5.38 -13.78
C GLU A 144 12.72 5.31 -13.80
N GLY A 145 12.07 4.97 -12.68
CA GLY A 145 10.62 4.94 -12.54
C GLY A 145 10.04 6.26 -12.03
N ASP A 146 8.72 6.42 -12.18
CA ASP A 146 7.99 7.57 -11.62
C ASP A 146 7.90 7.49 -10.09
N PRO A 147 7.65 8.63 -9.40
CA PRO A 147 7.32 8.64 -7.98
C PRO A 147 6.17 7.69 -7.65
N ASN A 148 6.30 6.96 -6.55
CA ASN A 148 5.40 5.90 -6.12
C ASN A 148 5.45 5.74 -4.58
N LEU A 149 4.61 4.89 -4.01
CA LEU A 149 4.56 4.69 -2.55
C LEU A 149 5.91 4.25 -1.96
N TYR A 150 6.70 3.47 -2.69
CA TYR A 150 8.00 2.99 -2.20
C TYR A 150 9.05 4.10 -2.20
N THR A 151 9.04 4.99 -3.19
CA THR A 151 9.93 6.16 -3.18
C THR A 151 9.53 7.14 -2.08
N GLU A 152 8.22 7.39 -1.90
CA GLU A 152 7.72 8.22 -0.79
C GLU A 152 8.12 7.64 0.57
N PHE A 153 8.02 6.32 0.73
CA PHE A 153 8.44 5.64 1.94
C PHE A 153 9.95 5.79 2.21
N LEU A 154 10.79 5.70 1.18
CA LEU A 154 12.25 5.88 1.33
C LEU A 154 12.63 7.34 1.57
N ASP A 155 11.88 8.30 1.06
CA ASP A 155 12.08 9.72 1.37
C ASP A 155 11.82 10.00 2.86
N GLU A 156 10.78 9.39 3.43
CA GLU A 156 10.49 9.47 4.87
C GLU A 156 11.45 8.62 5.71
N ARG A 157 11.90 7.49 5.18
CA ARG A 157 12.74 6.49 5.88
C ARG A 157 13.89 6.02 4.98
N PRO A 158 15.00 6.78 4.91
CA PRO A 158 16.11 6.48 3.99
C PRO A 158 16.79 5.13 4.20
N ALA A 159 16.69 4.55 5.41
CA ALA A 159 17.24 3.23 5.71
C ALA A 159 16.34 2.06 5.26
N GLY A 160 15.13 2.35 4.79
CA GLY A 160 14.09 1.35 4.52
C GLY A 160 13.40 0.83 5.79
N GLY A 161 12.58 -0.21 5.62
CA GLY A 161 11.82 -0.83 6.70
C GLY A 161 10.53 -1.50 6.24
N PHE A 162 9.73 -1.95 7.21
CA PHE A 162 8.42 -2.54 6.98
C PHE A 162 7.48 -1.55 6.31
N HIS A 163 6.95 -1.95 5.15
CA HIS A 163 6.10 -1.10 4.32
C HIS A 163 4.64 -1.52 4.38
N HIS A 164 4.36 -2.83 4.20
CA HIS A 164 2.99 -3.32 4.14
C HIS A 164 2.84 -4.77 4.64
N LEU A 165 1.59 -5.12 4.96
CA LEU A 165 1.12 -6.50 5.09
C LEU A 165 0.30 -6.86 3.85
N GLY A 166 0.62 -7.98 3.22
CA GLY A 166 -0.08 -8.49 2.05
C GLY A 166 -1.06 -9.61 2.40
N PHE A 167 -2.25 -9.49 1.85
CA PHE A 167 -3.33 -10.45 2.02
C PHE A 167 -3.80 -10.99 0.67
N GLN A 168 -3.65 -12.29 0.46
CA GLN A 168 -4.21 -12.96 -0.71
C GLN A 168 -5.72 -13.10 -0.55
N VAL A 169 -6.49 -12.55 -1.49
CA VAL A 169 -7.95 -12.53 -1.49
C VAL A 169 -8.51 -13.34 -2.67
N TYR A 170 -9.70 -13.91 -2.49
CA TYR A 170 -10.37 -14.67 -3.56
C TYR A 170 -11.28 -13.77 -4.42
N ASP A 171 -11.84 -12.72 -3.83
CA ASP A 171 -12.68 -11.73 -4.50
C ASP A 171 -12.04 -10.35 -4.31
N PHE A 172 -11.25 -9.96 -5.31
CA PHE A 172 -10.46 -8.74 -5.26
C PHE A 172 -11.33 -7.48 -5.17
N ASP A 173 -12.39 -7.42 -5.97
CA ASP A 173 -13.22 -6.21 -6.06
C ASP A 173 -14.06 -6.05 -4.79
N ALA A 174 -14.57 -7.14 -4.21
CA ALA A 174 -15.25 -7.10 -2.92
C ALA A 174 -14.29 -6.69 -1.78
N ALA A 175 -13.08 -7.28 -1.73
CA ALA A 175 -12.07 -6.92 -0.73
C ALA A 175 -11.68 -5.43 -0.83
N ALA A 176 -11.50 -4.95 -2.06
CA ALA A 176 -11.15 -3.57 -2.33
C ALA A 176 -12.26 -2.61 -1.88
N ALA A 177 -13.52 -2.95 -2.14
CA ALA A 177 -14.67 -2.16 -1.71
C ALA A 177 -14.77 -2.08 -0.17
N ASP A 178 -14.60 -3.21 0.52
CA ASP A 178 -14.64 -3.27 1.98
C ASP A 178 -13.52 -2.43 2.61
N LEU A 179 -12.29 -2.56 2.10
CA LEU A 179 -11.16 -1.76 2.59
C LEU A 179 -11.31 -0.28 2.24
N ALA A 180 -11.84 0.04 1.06
CA ALA A 180 -12.05 1.43 0.67
C ALA A 180 -13.09 2.14 1.55
N ALA A 181 -14.10 1.41 2.02
CA ALA A 181 -15.09 1.93 2.95
C ALA A 181 -14.49 2.31 4.32
N VAL A 182 -13.35 1.72 4.68
CA VAL A 182 -12.69 1.95 5.98
C VAL A 182 -11.52 2.92 5.87
N PHE A 183 -10.66 2.75 4.87
CA PHE A 183 -9.38 3.46 4.74
C PHE A 183 -9.38 4.53 3.64
N GLY A 184 -10.48 4.67 2.89
CA GLY A 184 -10.56 5.60 1.75
C GLY A 184 -10.07 4.97 0.44
N PRO A 185 -9.83 5.79 -0.60
CA PRO A 185 -9.49 5.27 -1.92
C PRO A 185 -8.18 4.47 -1.93
N VAL A 186 -7.99 3.68 -2.97
CA VAL A 186 -6.75 2.97 -3.23
C VAL A 186 -5.61 3.98 -3.42
N GLU A 187 -4.52 3.79 -2.67
CA GLU A 187 -3.34 4.66 -2.73
C GLU A 187 -2.43 4.31 -3.92
N GLN A 188 -2.26 3.02 -4.21
CA GLN A 188 -1.53 2.55 -5.38
C GLN A 188 -2.03 1.17 -5.78
N ALA A 189 -2.12 0.88 -7.06
CA ALA A 189 -2.55 -0.42 -7.58
C ALA A 189 -1.86 -0.74 -8.90
N GLY A 190 -1.96 -2.00 -9.31
CA GLY A 190 -1.53 -2.46 -10.62
C GLY A 190 -1.69 -3.96 -10.78
N ASP A 191 -1.21 -4.43 -11.92
CA ASP A 191 -1.23 -5.83 -12.31
C ASP A 191 0.19 -6.39 -12.36
N PHE A 192 0.34 -7.68 -12.04
CA PHE A 192 1.57 -8.42 -12.23
C PHE A 192 1.45 -9.30 -13.48
N SER A 193 2.34 -9.06 -14.46
CA SER A 193 2.37 -9.75 -15.75
C SER A 193 1.05 -9.64 -16.56
N THR A 194 1.04 -10.18 -17.78
CA THR A 194 -0.17 -10.21 -18.62
C THR A 194 -1.23 -11.23 -18.18
N GLY A 195 -0.99 -11.96 -17.08
CA GLY A 195 -1.86 -13.02 -16.54
C GLY A 195 -2.99 -12.54 -15.62
N GLY A 196 -2.98 -11.27 -15.22
CA GLY A 196 -4.08 -10.65 -14.49
C GLY A 196 -4.04 -10.81 -12.96
N SER A 197 -2.89 -11.16 -12.38
CA SER A 197 -2.69 -11.00 -10.93
C SER A 197 -2.71 -9.52 -10.57
N ARG A 198 -3.36 -9.14 -9.47
CA ARG A 198 -3.65 -7.74 -9.12
C ARG A 198 -3.15 -7.44 -7.71
N PHE A 199 -2.72 -6.20 -7.50
CA PHE A 199 -2.43 -5.66 -6.17
C PHE A 199 -3.09 -4.29 -5.97
N ALA A 200 -3.44 -3.98 -4.72
CA ALA A 200 -3.90 -2.65 -4.33
C ALA A 200 -3.52 -2.34 -2.88
N TYR A 201 -3.04 -1.12 -2.64
CA TYR A 201 -2.65 -0.59 -1.35
C TYR A 201 -3.71 0.34 -0.78
N PHE A 202 -3.94 0.22 0.52
CA PHE A 202 -4.84 1.07 1.31
C PHE A 202 -4.07 1.68 2.48
N ASP A 203 -4.35 2.96 2.78
CA ASP A 203 -3.70 3.67 3.88
C ASP A 203 -4.25 3.24 5.25
N SER A 204 -3.83 2.06 5.70
CA SER A 204 -4.11 1.56 7.04
C SER A 204 -3.05 1.99 8.06
N ARG A 205 -2.16 2.94 7.73
CA ARG A 205 -1.13 3.45 8.64
C ARG A 205 -1.72 4.06 9.92
N PRO A 206 -2.87 4.77 9.90
CA PRO A 206 -3.49 5.24 11.14
C PRO A 206 -3.87 4.11 12.11
N LEU A 207 -4.13 2.90 11.60
CA LEU A 207 -4.49 1.74 12.41
C LEU A 207 -3.29 0.87 12.79
N THR A 208 -2.40 0.59 11.84
CA THR A 208 -1.35 -0.44 11.98
C THR A 208 0.08 0.12 11.89
N GLY A 209 0.25 1.38 11.50
CA GLY A 209 1.54 2.02 11.24
C GLY A 209 2.17 1.69 9.90
N ILE A 210 1.54 0.84 9.07
CA ILE A 210 1.97 0.40 7.74
C ILE A 210 0.79 0.31 6.79
N TYR A 211 1.04 0.13 5.49
CA TYR A 211 -0.04 -0.06 4.51
C TYR A 211 -0.61 -1.48 4.56
N THR A 212 -1.86 -1.63 4.11
CA THR A 212 -2.45 -2.94 3.81
C THR A 212 -2.49 -3.13 2.32
N GLU A 213 -2.00 -4.28 1.86
CA GLU A 213 -2.09 -4.71 0.48
C GLU A 213 -3.06 -5.89 0.36
N ILE A 214 -3.89 -5.86 -0.68
CA ILE A 214 -4.60 -7.06 -1.14
C ILE A 214 -3.99 -7.55 -2.45
N LEU A 215 -3.93 -8.86 -2.59
CA LEU A 215 -3.38 -9.55 -3.74
C LEU A 215 -4.41 -10.54 -4.27
N TRP A 216 -4.63 -10.54 -5.58
CA TRP A 216 -5.30 -11.64 -6.25
C TRP A 216 -4.34 -12.30 -7.22
N PHE A 217 -4.27 -13.62 -7.17
CA PHE A 217 -3.35 -14.40 -7.99
C PHE A 217 -4.09 -15.23 -9.00
N ASP A 218 -3.64 -15.13 -10.25
CA ASP A 218 -4.00 -16.09 -11.28
C ASP A 218 -3.34 -17.46 -11.00
N ASN A 219 -3.76 -18.48 -11.76
CA ASN A 219 -3.24 -19.83 -11.58
C ASN A 219 -1.71 -19.92 -11.81
N GLY A 220 -1.16 -19.09 -12.71
CA GLY A 220 0.27 -19.06 -12.98
C GLY A 220 1.07 -18.55 -11.79
N THR A 221 0.60 -17.46 -11.18
CA THR A 221 1.21 -16.86 -9.99
C THR A 221 1.09 -17.79 -8.79
N ILE A 222 -0.07 -18.43 -8.59
CA ILE A 222 -0.24 -19.45 -7.54
C ILE A 222 0.79 -20.58 -7.70
N ALA A 223 0.97 -21.10 -8.92
CA ALA A 223 1.94 -22.15 -9.19
C ALA A 223 3.39 -21.69 -8.95
N ASN A 224 3.74 -20.48 -9.36
CA ASN A 224 5.06 -19.90 -9.14
C ASN A 224 5.37 -19.73 -7.64
N MET A 225 4.41 -19.20 -6.86
CA MET A 225 4.58 -19.02 -5.41
C MET A 225 4.67 -20.37 -4.68
N ALA A 226 3.90 -21.37 -5.10
CA ALA A 226 4.01 -22.72 -4.57
C ALA A 226 5.36 -23.37 -4.90
N SER A 227 5.87 -23.19 -6.12
CA SER A 227 7.19 -23.68 -6.54
C SER A 227 8.31 -23.04 -5.74
N LEU A 228 8.27 -21.72 -5.55
CA LEU A 228 9.21 -20.98 -4.72
C LEU A 228 9.22 -21.49 -3.28
N ARG A 229 8.03 -21.67 -2.68
CA ARG A 229 7.90 -22.21 -1.31
C ARG A 229 8.45 -23.63 -1.18
N ALA A 230 8.37 -24.42 -2.24
CA ALA A 230 8.96 -25.76 -2.29
C ALA A 230 10.50 -25.75 -2.52
N GLY A 231 11.14 -24.58 -2.56
CA GLY A 231 12.58 -24.44 -2.80
C GLY A 231 12.99 -24.52 -4.27
N ASN A 232 12.02 -24.41 -5.20
CA ASN A 232 12.24 -24.44 -6.64
C ASN A 232 11.85 -23.07 -7.23
N PRO A 233 12.70 -22.04 -7.09
CA PRO A 233 12.36 -20.71 -7.58
C PRO A 233 12.07 -20.76 -9.08
N PRO A 234 10.99 -20.10 -9.57
CA PRO A 234 10.70 -20.05 -10.99
C PRO A 234 11.85 -19.41 -11.76
N SER A 235 12.07 -19.86 -13.00
CA SER A 235 13.01 -19.20 -13.90
C SER A 235 12.53 -17.78 -14.20
N VAL A 236 13.41 -16.78 -14.10
CA VAL A 236 13.13 -15.44 -14.62
C VAL A 236 12.99 -15.57 -16.14
N GLN A 237 11.79 -15.37 -16.67
CA GLN A 237 11.56 -15.40 -18.11
C GLN A 237 12.10 -14.09 -18.70
N GLY A 238 13.40 -14.05 -19.00
CA GLY A 238 14.01 -12.81 -19.48
C GLY A 238 15.52 -12.72 -19.39
N ASP A 239 16.26 -13.75 -19.80
CA ASP A 239 17.39 -13.41 -20.67
C ASP A 239 16.75 -12.86 -21.96
N ARG A 240 16.70 -11.54 -22.09
CA ARG A 240 16.38 -10.87 -23.36
C ARG A 240 17.67 -10.26 -23.90
N PRO A 241 17.79 -10.22 -25.23
CA PRO A 241 18.19 -11.30 -26.14
C PRO A 241 19.67 -11.73 -26.02
#